data_AF-B8IG89-F1
#
_entry.id   AF-B8IG89-F1
#
_cell.length_a   1.000
_cell.length_b   1.000
_cell.length_c   1.000
_cell.angle_alpha   90.00
_cell.angle_beta   90.00
_cell.angle_gamma   90.00
#
_symmetry.space_group_name_H-M   'P 1'
#
loop_
_entity.id
_entity.type
_entity.pdbx_description
1 polymer ?
#
loop_
_entity_poly.entity_id
_entity_poly.type
_entity_poly.pdbx_seq_one_letter_code
_entity_poly.pdbx_strand_id
1 'polypeptide(L)'
;MGLETRLVRRKNGTYSFRGYVPPELREAIPGGRSGQKWIALGTADRAEAVRRARLKSVEFGRELSAARRRLSGAQDAISQAEADRLAAMWLSKFLNDDERKTGERQSRWRV
;
A
#
# COMPACT_ATOMS: atom_id res chain seq x y z
N MET A 1 21.80 -4.98 -4.98
CA MET A 1 21.52 -4.01 -6.08
C MET A 1 20.11 -3.43 -5.87
N GLY A 2 19.81 -2.45 -5.04
CA GLY A 2 20.53 -1.27 -4.56
C GLY A 2 19.51 -0.12 -4.65
N LEU A 3 18.71 0.11 -3.60
CA LEU A 3 17.68 1.16 -3.54
C LEU A 3 18.23 2.57 -3.87
N GLU A 4 19.55 2.72 -3.81
CA GLU A 4 20.31 3.91 -4.18
C GLU A 4 20.03 4.38 -5.62
N THR A 5 19.81 3.48 -6.59
CA THR A 5 19.46 3.87 -7.97
C THR A 5 18.03 4.39 -8.13
N ARG A 6 17.20 4.21 -7.09
CA ARG A 6 15.79 4.64 -7.03
C ARG A 6 15.61 5.91 -6.21
N LEU A 7 16.62 6.39 -5.51
CA LEU A 7 16.55 7.63 -4.74
C LEU A 7 17.16 8.78 -5.54
N VAL A 8 16.39 9.84 -5.76
CA VAL A 8 16.83 11.00 -6.53
C VAL A 8 16.64 12.27 -5.72
N ARG A 9 17.71 13.07 -5.58
CA ARG A 9 17.65 14.40 -4.97
C ARG A 9 17.12 15.41 -5.98
N ARG A 10 16.14 16.20 -5.59
CA ARG A 10 15.57 17.29 -6.38
C ARG A 10 16.38 18.58 -6.22
N LYS A 11 16.21 19.51 -7.17
CA LYS A 11 16.81 20.86 -7.12
C LYS A 11 16.45 21.64 -5.85
N ASN A 12 15.27 21.39 -5.28
CA ASN A 12 14.80 22.01 -4.02
C ASN A 12 15.37 21.35 -2.75
N GLY A 13 16.34 20.44 -2.86
CA GLY A 13 16.97 19.77 -1.72
C GLY A 13 16.22 18.55 -1.17
N THR A 14 14.98 18.30 -1.59
CA THR A 14 14.18 17.14 -1.14
C THR A 14 14.44 15.88 -1.98
N TYR A 15 14.08 14.72 -1.45
CA TYR A 15 14.26 13.44 -2.14
C TYR A 15 12.98 12.92 -2.80
N SER A 16 13.15 12.11 -3.84
CA SER A 16 12.10 11.37 -4.52
C SER A 16 12.50 9.94 -4.80
N PHE A 17 11.50 9.08 -4.83
CA PHE A 17 11.62 7.71 -5.29
C PHE A 17 11.28 7.63 -6.77
N ARG A 18 12.14 6.97 -7.55
CA ARG A 18 11.96 6.67 -8.96
C ARG A 18 11.77 5.17 -9.14
N GLY A 19 10.56 4.79 -9.52
CA GLY A 19 10.19 3.42 -9.87
C GLY A 19 10.21 3.22 -11.39
N TYR A 20 10.76 2.10 -11.85
CA TYR A 20 10.66 1.67 -13.24
C TYR A 20 9.32 0.98 -13.47
N VAL A 21 8.59 1.40 -14.51
CA VAL A 21 7.34 0.78 -14.95
C VAL A 21 7.61 -0.03 -16.23
N PRO A 22 7.47 -1.36 -16.18
CA PRO A 22 7.59 -2.22 -17.36
C PRO A 22 6.64 -1.81 -18.48
N PRO A 23 7.03 -1.94 -19.77
CA PRO A 23 6.22 -1.54 -20.92
C PRO A 23 4.79 -2.08 -20.88
N GLU A 24 4.64 -3.34 -20.48
CA GLU A 24 3.37 -4.05 -20.42
C GLU A 24 2.39 -3.48 -19.37
N LEU A 25 2.87 -2.68 -18.41
CA LEU A 25 2.07 -2.10 -17.32
C LEU A 25 1.87 -0.59 -17.43
N ARG A 26 2.41 0.05 -18.48
CA ARG A 26 2.42 1.51 -18.61
C ARG A 26 1.03 2.14 -18.67
N GLU A 27 0.08 1.43 -19.26
CA GLU A 27 -1.32 1.88 -19.36
C GLU A 27 -2.13 1.56 -18.10
N ALA A 28 -1.77 0.48 -17.40
CA ALA A 28 -2.47 0.02 -16.20
C ALA A 28 -2.07 0.80 -14.93
N ILE A 29 -0.92 1.50 -14.95
CA ILE A 29 -0.39 2.23 -13.78
C ILE A 29 -0.56 3.74 -13.97
N PRO A 30 -1.23 4.44 -13.04
CA PRO A 30 -1.31 5.89 -13.04
C PRO A 30 0.08 6.54 -13.00
N GLY A 31 0.35 7.43 -13.97
CA GLY A 31 1.66 8.07 -14.11
C GLY A 31 2.77 7.15 -14.65
N GLY A 32 2.44 5.95 -15.14
CA GLY A 32 3.39 4.97 -15.66
C GLY A 32 3.68 5.06 -17.16
N ARG A 33 2.96 5.88 -17.92
CA ARG A 33 3.09 5.98 -19.40
C ARG A 33 4.50 6.31 -19.89
N SER A 34 5.27 7.08 -19.13
CA SER A 34 6.66 7.43 -19.42
C SER A 34 7.66 6.30 -19.11
N GLY A 35 7.20 5.14 -18.61
CA GLY A 35 8.07 4.06 -18.12
C GLY A 35 8.74 4.36 -16.78
N GLN A 36 8.48 5.52 -16.17
CA GLN A 36 9.02 5.92 -14.88
C GLN A 36 7.96 6.60 -14.03
N LYS A 37 7.79 6.11 -12.80
CA LYS A 37 6.93 6.73 -11.79
C LYS A 37 7.79 7.46 -10.76
N TRP A 38 7.52 8.75 -10.60
CA TRP A 38 8.21 9.62 -9.64
C TRP A 38 7.32 9.89 -8.44
N ILE A 39 7.80 9.57 -7.24
CA ILE A 39 7.07 9.76 -5.99
C ILE A 39 7.89 10.68 -5.09
N ALA A 40 7.33 11.84 -4.71
CA ALA A 40 7.98 12.73 -3.76
C ALA A 40 8.02 12.09 -2.37
N LEU A 41 9.18 12.13 -1.70
CA LEU A 41 9.33 11.60 -0.33
C LEU A 41 9.13 12.68 0.74
N GLY A 42 9.13 13.96 0.34
CA GLY A 42 8.81 15.08 1.21
C GLY A 42 9.82 15.29 2.36
N THR A 43 11.08 14.91 2.16
CA THR A 43 12.15 15.09 3.15
C THR A 43 13.45 15.50 2.48
N ALA A 44 14.24 16.35 3.14
CA ALA A 44 15.61 16.70 2.76
C ALA A 44 16.67 15.89 3.52
N ASP A 45 16.27 15.16 4.57
CA ASP A 45 17.15 14.23 5.28
C ASP A 45 17.31 12.94 4.48
N ARG A 46 18.57 12.59 4.20
CA ARG A 46 18.94 11.38 3.45
C ARG A 46 18.56 10.11 4.19
N ALA A 47 18.74 10.03 5.51
CA ALA A 47 18.45 8.81 6.27
C ALA A 47 16.94 8.51 6.26
N GLU A 48 16.13 9.53 6.55
CA GLU A 48 14.68 9.43 6.45
C GLU A 48 14.21 9.18 5.00
N ALA A 49 14.86 9.78 4.00
CA ALA A 49 14.56 9.52 2.60
C ALA A 49 14.80 8.05 2.22
N VAL A 50 15.89 7.44 2.70
CA VAL A 50 16.16 6.02 2.49
C VAL A 50 15.07 5.17 3.13
N ARG A 51 14.69 5.45 4.39
CA ARG A 51 13.61 4.73 5.09
C ARG A 51 12.30 4.78 4.29
N ARG A 52 11.86 5.97 3.88
CA ARG A 52 10.65 6.16 3.09
C ARG A 52 10.75 5.51 1.71
N ALA A 53 11.91 5.55 1.07
CA ALA A 53 12.13 4.88 -0.21
C ALA A 53 12.02 3.35 -0.11
N ARG A 54 12.43 2.75 1.01
CA ARG A 54 12.25 1.29 1.22
C ARG A 54 10.76 0.95 1.24
N LEU A 55 9.98 1.68 2.02
CA LEU A 55 8.52 1.49 2.12
C LEU A 55 7.85 1.70 0.75
N LYS A 56 8.18 2.80 0.07
CA LYS A 56 7.64 3.09 -1.27
C LYS A 56 8.04 2.05 -2.32
N SER A 57 9.24 1.46 -2.22
CA SER A 57 9.65 0.38 -3.10
C SER A 57 8.81 -0.88 -2.92
N VAL A 58 8.40 -1.20 -1.69
CA VAL A 58 7.52 -2.36 -1.42
C VAL A 58 6.10 -2.07 -1.93
N GLU A 59 5.55 -0.89 -1.62
CA GLU A 59 4.24 -0.47 -2.11
C GLU A 59 4.17 -0.49 -3.65
N PHE A 60 5.20 0.05 -4.31
CA PHE A 60 5.28 0.06 -5.76
C PHE A 60 5.41 -1.36 -6.36
N GLY A 61 6.13 -2.27 -5.70
CA GLY A 61 6.17 -3.67 -6.10
C GLY A 61 4.80 -4.35 -6.02
N ARG A 62 4.01 -4.05 -4.97
CA ARG A 62 2.64 -4.53 -4.84
C ARG A 62 1.72 -3.97 -5.93
N GLU A 63 1.85 -2.67 -6.24
CA GLU A 63 1.10 -2.03 -7.32
C GLU A 63 1.39 -2.67 -8.68
N LEU A 64 2.67 -2.92 -9.00
CA LEU A 64 3.08 -3.63 -10.22
C LEU A 64 2.50 -5.05 -10.29
N SER A 65 2.54 -5.77 -9.17
CA SER A 65 2.03 -7.13 -9.08
C SER A 65 0.51 -7.18 -9.25
N ALA A 66 -0.21 -6.23 -8.65
CA ALA A 66 -1.65 -6.07 -8.82
C ALA A 66 -2.02 -5.71 -10.26
N ALA A 67 -1.27 -4.80 -10.90
CA ALA A 67 -1.47 -4.45 -12.31
C ALA A 67 -1.26 -5.65 -13.23
N ARG A 68 -0.22 -6.46 -12.97
CA ARG A 68 0.02 -7.72 -13.71
C ARG A 68 -1.15 -8.69 -13.57
N ARG A 69 -1.65 -8.90 -12.35
CA ARG A 69 -2.79 -9.79 -12.09
C ARG A 69 -4.06 -9.36 -12.81
N ARG A 70 -4.34 -8.06 -12.83
CA ARG A 70 -5.49 -7.50 -13.57
C ARG A 70 -5.38 -7.76 -15.07
N LEU A 71 -4.19 -7.55 -15.65
CA LEU A 71 -3.95 -7.79 -17.08
C LEU A 71 -3.94 -9.28 -17.44
N SER A 72 -3.41 -10.14 -16.56
CA SER A 72 -3.38 -11.59 -16.80
C SER A 72 -4.75 -12.26 -16.57
N GLY A 73 -5.77 -11.52 -16.13
CA GLY A 73 -7.06 -12.08 -15.72
C GLY A 73 -6.98 -13.02 -14.52
N ALA A 74 -5.81 -13.10 -13.87
CA ALA A 74 -5.59 -13.96 -12.71
C ALA A 74 -6.15 -13.24 -11.48
N GLN A 75 -7.44 -13.41 -11.23
CA GLN A 75 -7.93 -13.29 -9.87
C GLN A 75 -7.37 -14.49 -9.10
N ASP A 76 -6.63 -14.24 -8.02
CA ASP A 76 -6.42 -15.28 -7.02
C ASP A 76 -7.83 -15.61 -6.51
N ALA A 77 -8.44 -16.65 -7.07
CA ALA A 77 -9.74 -17.10 -6.63
C ALA A 77 -9.56 -17.57 -5.18
N ILE A 78 -10.06 -16.77 -4.23
CA ILE A 78 -10.19 -17.26 -2.87
C ILE A 78 -11.24 -18.36 -2.90
N SER A 79 -10.95 -19.49 -2.26
CA SER A 79 -11.96 -20.54 -2.12
C SER A 79 -13.12 -20.01 -1.28
N GLN A 80 -14.31 -20.56 -1.47
CA GLN A 80 -15.48 -20.20 -0.65
C GLN A 80 -15.16 -20.34 0.85
N ALA A 81 -14.45 -21.40 1.23
CA ALA A 81 -14.03 -21.63 2.61
C ALA A 81 -13.13 -20.50 3.17
N GLU A 82 -12.26 -19.93 2.35
CA GLU A 82 -11.41 -18.82 2.77
C GLU A 82 -12.21 -17.51 2.84
N ALA A 83 -13.15 -17.29 1.91
CA ALA A 83 -14.08 -16.17 1.97
C ALA A 83 -14.93 -16.22 3.25
N ASP A 84 -15.44 -17.40 3.63
CA ASP A 84 -16.25 -17.60 4.83
C ASP A 84 -15.43 -17.34 6.10
N ARG A 85 -14.16 -17.78 6.16
CA ARG A 85 -13.26 -17.47 7.28
C ARG A 85 -13.02 -15.98 7.44
N LEU A 86 -12.73 -15.28 6.34
CA LEU A 86 -12.50 -13.84 6.37
C LEU A 86 -13.76 -13.08 6.81
N ALA A 87 -14.93 -13.50 6.33
CA ALA A 87 -16.22 -12.94 6.74
C ALA A 87 -16.47 -13.16 8.25
N ALA A 88 -16.22 -14.37 8.76
CA ALA A 88 -16.38 -14.69 10.18
C ALA A 88 -15.45 -13.87 11.08
N MET A 89 -14.17 -13.72 10.68
CA MET A 89 -13.21 -12.89 11.42
C MET A 89 -13.63 -11.42 11.46
N TRP A 90 -14.12 -10.88 10.34
CA TRP A 90 -14.58 -9.50 10.27
C TRP A 90 -15.83 -9.28 11.14
N LEU A 91 -16.81 -10.19 11.07
CA LEU A 91 -18.01 -10.14 11.89
C LEU A 91 -17.68 -10.23 13.39
N SER A 92 -16.81 -11.15 13.80
CA SER A 92 -16.40 -11.29 15.19
C SER A 92 -15.74 -10.01 15.72
N LYS A 93 -14.86 -9.37 14.93
CA LYS A 93 -14.27 -8.09 15.30
C LYS A 93 -15.34 -6.99 15.46
N PHE A 94 -16.28 -6.92 14.52
CA PHE A 94 -17.34 -5.92 14.55
C PHE A 94 -18.25 -6.08 15.77
N LEU A 95 -18.63 -7.31 16.12
CA LEU A 95 -19.43 -7.61 17.31
C LEU A 95 -18.68 -7.26 18.60
N ASN A 96 -17.40 -7.61 18.72
CA ASN A 96 -16.58 -7.23 19.88
C ASN A 96 -16.48 -5.70 20.05
N ASP A 97 -16.34 -4.96 18.95
CA ASP A 97 -16.31 -3.50 18.99
C ASP A 97 -17.66 -2.91 19.43
N ASP A 98 -18.78 -3.53 19.05
CA ASP A 98 -20.12 -3.12 19.47
C ASP A 98 -20.41 -3.43 20.94
N GLU A 99 -20.03 -4.63 21.41
CA GLU A 99 -20.13 -5.03 22.81
C GLU A 99 -19.33 -4.11 23.72
N ARG A 100 -18.10 -3.73 23.32
CA ARG A 100 -17.30 -2.74 24.04
C ARG A 100 -18.01 -1.39 24.17
N LYS A 101 -18.58 -0.88 23.07
CA LYS A 101 -19.30 0.40 23.07
C LYS A 101 -20.57 0.34 23.94
N THR A 102 -21.25 -0.81 23.95
CA THR A 102 -22.42 -1.03 24.79
C THR A 102 -22.04 -1.11 26.27
N GLY A 103 -20.94 -1.78 26.61
CA GLY A 103 -20.39 -1.80 27.97
C GLY A 103 -20.00 -0.41 28.46
N GLU A 104 -19.27 0.36 27.65
CA GLU A 104 -18.89 1.75 27.97
C GLU A 104 -20.11 2.66 28.16
N ARG A 105 -21.17 2.49 27.34
CA ARG A 105 -22.44 3.21 27.53
C ARG A 105 -23.10 2.83 28.86
N GLN A 106 -23.22 1.55 29.18
CA GLN A 106 -23.86 1.12 30.43
C GLN A 106 -23.10 1.58 31.68
N SER A 107 -21.77 1.62 31.64
CA SER A 107 -20.96 2.17 32.73
C SER A 107 -21.12 3.68 32.90
N ARG A 108 -21.41 4.43 31.82
CA ARG A 108 -21.65 5.89 31.87
C ARG A 108 -23.00 6.27 32.50
N TRP A 109 -24.02 5.41 32.40
CA TRP A 109 -25.35 5.65 32.97
C TRP A 109 -25.52 5.10 34.40
N ARG A 110 -24.50 4.42 34.95
CA ARG A 110 -24.46 3.92 36.34
C ARG A 110 -23.58 4.78 37.27
N VAL A 111 -23.42 6.07 36.94
CA VAL A 111 -22.78 7.08 37.80
C VAL A 111 -23.79 8.19 38.06
#